data_AF-A0A251ZTS4-F1
#
_entry.id   AF-A0A251ZTS4-F1
#
_cell.length_a   1.000
_cell.length_b   1.000
_cell.length_c   1.000
_cell.angle_alpha   90.00
_cell.angle_beta   90.00
_cell.angle_gamma   90.00
#
_symmetry.space_group_name_H-M   'P 1'
#
loop_
_entity.id
_entity.type
_entity.pdbx_description
1 polymer ?
#
loop_
_entity_poly.entity_id
_entity_poly.type
_entity_poly.pdbx_seq_one_letter_code
_entity_poly.pdbx_strand_id
1 'polypeptide(L)'
;MLTKHVDKLWEVLEETKMQRKVLRSFLILIGLFYNISGFAQISDTKIVQGPFKTSLYPNGKIYFTRKEDDQNTIVQQCYPISFFLENVQNGAVQKEKIDQYEEDGGCPEIKSVFFSIIKNQKYIFVMVVWDSKHAGAGTYGDVYQTYAYTKNDKGILSLDKNISDDENLSGFNGDNNCKSDLNPDGDTDCYKNYKYKTAADIKKYLKQKYH
;
A
#
# COMPACT_ATOMS: atom_id res chain seq x y z
N MET A 1 -43.89 -61.53 39.60
CA MET A 1 -43.10 -61.81 38.38
C MET A 1 -43.10 -60.66 37.37
N LEU A 2 -44.06 -59.70 37.43
CA LEU A 2 -44.16 -58.55 36.52
C LEU A 2 -43.15 -57.40 36.76
N THR A 3 -42.63 -57.24 37.98
CA THR A 3 -41.73 -56.12 38.34
C THR A 3 -40.36 -56.22 37.69
N LYS A 4 -39.74 -57.41 37.69
CA LYS A 4 -38.42 -57.64 37.07
C LYS A 4 -38.37 -57.36 35.56
N HIS A 5 -39.51 -57.48 34.86
CA HIS A 5 -39.55 -57.23 33.41
C HIS A 5 -39.61 -55.73 33.09
N VAL A 6 -40.26 -54.95 33.96
CA VAL A 6 -40.36 -53.49 33.83
C VAL A 6 -39.00 -52.84 34.12
N ASP A 7 -38.30 -53.29 35.17
CA ASP A 7 -36.98 -52.74 35.53
C ASP A 7 -35.94 -52.94 34.41
N LYS A 8 -35.95 -54.12 33.77
CA LYS A 8 -35.05 -54.43 32.66
C LYS A 8 -35.34 -53.60 31.41
N LEU A 9 -36.59 -53.22 31.19
CA LEU A 9 -36.97 -52.33 30.09
C LEU A 9 -36.54 -50.88 30.37
N TRP A 10 -36.59 -50.43 31.63
CA TRP A 10 -36.10 -49.11 32.03
C TRP A 10 -34.58 -48.97 31.86
N GLU A 11 -33.81 -49.99 32.22
CA GLU A 11 -32.35 -49.99 32.09
C GLU A 11 -31.90 -49.89 30.62
N VAL A 12 -32.54 -50.66 29.72
CA VAL A 12 -32.28 -50.60 28.26
C VAL A 12 -32.69 -49.24 27.66
N LEU A 13 -33.77 -48.64 28.16
CA LEU A 13 -34.20 -47.30 27.74
C LEU A 13 -33.22 -46.19 28.19
N GLU A 14 -32.57 -46.34 29.33
CA GLU A 14 -31.55 -45.40 29.81
C GLU A 14 -30.24 -45.52 29.03
N GLU A 15 -29.76 -46.74 28.76
CA GLU A 15 -28.55 -46.97 27.97
C GLU A 15 -28.70 -46.41 26.54
N THR A 16 -29.84 -46.63 25.89
CA THR A 16 -30.09 -46.14 24.52
C THR A 16 -30.24 -44.62 24.43
N LYS A 17 -30.71 -43.96 25.50
CA LYS A 17 -30.73 -42.50 25.62
C LYS A 17 -29.32 -41.94 25.84
N MET A 18 -28.50 -42.61 26.65
CA MET A 18 -27.13 -42.21 26.92
C MET A 18 -26.26 -42.31 25.65
N GLN A 19 -26.35 -43.42 24.91
CA GLN A 19 -25.62 -43.60 23.65
C GLN A 19 -25.99 -42.56 22.58
N ARG A 20 -27.28 -42.17 22.48
CA ARG A 20 -27.70 -41.09 21.58
C ARG A 20 -27.16 -39.71 21.95
N LYS A 21 -26.99 -39.41 23.25
CA LYS A 21 -26.41 -38.14 23.70
C LYS A 21 -24.90 -38.09 23.43
N VAL A 22 -24.18 -39.18 23.67
CA VAL A 22 -22.74 -39.28 23.39
C VAL A 22 -22.46 -39.21 21.88
N LEU A 23 -23.24 -39.91 21.06
CA LEU A 23 -23.10 -39.87 19.59
C LEU A 23 -23.40 -38.49 18.99
N ARG A 24 -24.41 -37.78 19.50
CA ARG A 24 -24.71 -36.39 19.12
C ARG A 24 -23.60 -35.42 19.54
N SER A 25 -22.99 -35.64 20.70
CA SER A 25 -21.89 -34.80 21.20
C SER A 25 -20.60 -35.01 20.38
N PHE A 26 -20.35 -36.23 19.90
CA PHE A 26 -19.21 -36.55 19.05
C PHE A 26 -19.31 -35.93 17.65
N LEU A 27 -20.52 -35.88 17.07
CA LEU A 27 -20.76 -35.26 15.76
C LEU A 27 -20.64 -33.72 15.79
N ILE A 28 -20.94 -33.09 16.92
CA ILE A 28 -20.76 -31.63 17.10
C ILE A 28 -19.27 -31.28 17.21
N LEU A 29 -18.43 -32.14 17.81
CA LEU A 29 -16.99 -31.90 17.90
C LEU A 29 -16.27 -32.00 16.55
N ILE A 30 -16.69 -32.90 15.66
CA ILE A 30 -16.08 -33.07 14.33
C ILE A 30 -16.43 -31.89 13.39
N GLY A 31 -17.59 -31.26 13.57
CA GLY A 31 -18.00 -30.07 12.81
C GLY A 31 -17.21 -28.79 13.13
N LEU A 32 -16.49 -28.75 14.27
CA LEU A 32 -15.69 -27.59 14.66
C LEU A 32 -14.27 -27.58 14.07
N PHE A 33 -13.80 -28.68 13.47
CA PHE A 33 -12.46 -28.76 12.85
C PHE A 33 -12.43 -28.45 11.35
N TYR A 34 -13.57 -28.19 10.70
CA TYR A 34 -13.63 -27.88 9.27
C TYR A 34 -13.50 -26.41 8.92
N ASN A 35 -13.24 -25.54 9.89
CA ASN A 35 -13.10 -24.11 9.61
C ASN A 35 -11.63 -23.72 9.43
N ILE A 36 -11.35 -23.26 8.21
CA ILE A 36 -10.25 -22.39 7.80
C ILE A 36 -8.99 -23.13 7.32
N SER A 37 -9.13 -23.84 6.20
CA SER A 37 -8.09 -23.83 5.16
C SER A 37 -8.30 -22.58 4.30
N GLY A 38 -8.11 -21.39 4.89
CA GLY A 38 -8.02 -20.18 4.09
C GLY A 38 -6.79 -20.32 3.19
N PHE A 39 -7.01 -20.52 1.89
CA PHE A 39 -5.95 -20.37 0.91
C PHE A 39 -5.45 -18.92 1.02
N ALA A 40 -4.33 -18.72 1.71
CA ALA A 40 -3.57 -17.50 1.59
C ALA A 40 -3.10 -17.46 0.13
N GLN A 41 -3.79 -16.68 -0.71
CA GLN A 41 -3.27 -16.34 -2.02
C GLN A 41 -2.00 -15.53 -1.78
N ILE A 42 -0.84 -16.18 -1.96
CA ILE A 42 0.44 -15.48 -2.04
C ILE A 42 0.36 -14.68 -3.33
N SER A 43 0.02 -13.39 -3.22
CA SER A 43 0.17 -12.49 -4.34
C SER A 43 1.68 -12.27 -4.53
N ASP A 44 2.22 -12.71 -5.66
CA ASP A 44 3.60 -12.42 -6.01
C ASP A 44 3.76 -10.91 -6.14
N THR A 45 4.65 -10.35 -5.31
CA THR A 45 4.97 -8.92 -5.30
C THR A 45 6.43 -8.74 -5.67
N LYS A 46 6.69 -7.81 -6.57
CA LYS A 46 8.03 -7.44 -7.03
C LYS A 46 8.49 -6.18 -6.35
N ILE A 47 9.76 -6.16 -5.94
CA ILE A 47 10.42 -4.92 -5.52
C ILE A 47 10.65 -4.06 -6.77
N VAL A 48 10.03 -2.88 -6.80
CA VAL A 48 10.16 -1.92 -7.91
C VAL A 48 11.22 -0.86 -7.62
N GLN A 49 11.55 -0.63 -6.35
CA GLN A 49 12.57 0.34 -5.97
C GLN A 49 13.14 0.01 -4.57
N GLY A 50 14.45 0.21 -4.39
CA GLY A 50 15.18 -0.18 -3.18
C GLY A 50 15.74 -1.61 -3.23
N PRO A 51 16.19 -2.17 -2.09
CA PRO A 51 16.12 -1.59 -0.74
C PRO A 51 17.11 -0.44 -0.51
N PHE A 52 16.73 0.51 0.36
CA PHE A 52 17.59 1.59 0.81
C PHE A 52 17.76 1.59 2.33
N LYS A 53 18.98 1.85 2.80
CA LYS A 53 19.24 2.13 4.22
C LYS A 53 18.76 3.54 4.55
N THR A 54 18.24 3.73 5.77
CA THR A 54 17.85 5.05 6.27
C THR A 54 18.45 5.29 7.65
N SER A 55 18.94 6.51 7.89
CA SER A 55 19.48 6.89 9.20
C SER A 55 18.39 7.15 10.26
N LEU A 56 17.11 7.09 9.88
CA LEU A 56 15.97 7.07 10.82
C LEU A 56 15.85 5.72 11.54
N TYR A 57 16.27 4.64 10.90
CA TYR A 57 16.26 3.27 11.41
C TYR A 57 17.61 2.62 11.12
N PRO A 58 18.60 2.69 12.02
CA PRO A 58 19.98 2.25 11.75
C PRO A 58 20.12 0.81 11.25
N ASN A 59 19.26 -0.09 11.71
CA ASN A 59 19.19 -1.50 11.30
C ASN A 59 18.00 -1.78 10.38
N GLY A 60 17.42 -0.73 9.80
CA GLY A 60 16.25 -0.80 8.94
C GLY A 60 16.58 -0.50 7.49
N LYS A 61 15.72 -1.00 6.61
CA LYS A 61 15.72 -0.69 5.19
C LYS A 61 14.30 -0.39 4.74
N ILE A 62 14.19 0.44 3.72
CA ILE A 62 12.93 0.74 3.04
C ILE A 62 12.94 0.17 1.64
N TYR A 63 11.78 -0.21 1.12
CA TYR A 63 11.62 -0.65 -0.25
C TYR A 63 10.18 -0.49 -0.71
N PHE A 64 9.99 -0.52 -2.03
CA PHE A 64 8.72 -0.32 -2.68
C PHE A 64 8.37 -1.57 -3.47
N THR A 65 7.13 -2.03 -3.36
CA THR A 65 6.66 -3.23 -4.05
C THR A 65 5.42 -2.96 -4.85
N ARG A 66 5.28 -3.64 -5.99
CA ARG A 66 4.05 -3.71 -6.78
C ARG A 66 3.68 -5.18 -6.97
N LYS A 67 2.39 -5.50 -7.06
CA LYS A 67 1.95 -6.83 -7.49
C LYS A 67 2.51 -7.13 -8.89
N GLU A 68 2.94 -8.36 -9.13
CA GLU A 68 3.30 -8.79 -10.48
C GLU A 68 2.05 -9.00 -11.34
N ASP A 69 2.13 -8.57 -12.59
CA ASP A 69 1.13 -8.92 -13.59
C ASP A 69 1.14 -10.45 -13.77
N ASP A 70 -0.04 -11.05 -13.83
CA ASP A 70 -0.14 -12.44 -14.28
C ASP A 70 0.27 -12.46 -15.76
N GLN A 71 1.38 -13.16 -16.06
CA GLN A 71 1.97 -13.25 -17.39
C GLN A 71 1.01 -13.82 -18.44
N ASN A 72 -0.14 -14.39 -18.04
CA ASN A 72 -1.19 -14.87 -18.93
C ASN A 72 -2.24 -13.80 -19.29
N THR A 73 -2.12 -12.57 -18.78
CA THR A 73 -3.07 -11.49 -19.02
C THR A 73 -2.54 -10.54 -20.08
N ILE A 74 -3.32 -10.32 -21.15
CA ILE A 74 -2.97 -9.40 -22.25
C ILE A 74 -3.07 -7.92 -21.81
N VAL A 75 -3.78 -7.66 -20.71
CA VAL A 75 -3.98 -6.31 -20.16
C VAL A 75 -2.95 -6.08 -19.06
N GLN A 76 -2.04 -5.13 -19.30
CA GLN A 76 -1.16 -4.61 -18.25
C GLN A 76 -2.04 -3.98 -17.16
N GLN A 77 -2.03 -4.56 -15.97
CA GLN A 77 -2.86 -4.07 -14.89
C GLN A 77 -2.08 -3.01 -14.13
N CYS A 78 -2.73 -1.86 -13.96
CA CYS A 78 -2.20 -0.82 -13.12
C CYS A 78 -2.35 -1.26 -11.67
N TYR A 79 -1.23 -1.41 -10.95
CA TYR A 79 -1.25 -1.85 -9.57
C TYR A 79 -0.62 -0.78 -8.67
N PRO A 80 -1.20 -0.55 -7.48
CA PRO A 80 -0.63 0.38 -6.51
C PRO A 80 0.77 -0.01 -6.09
N ILE A 81 1.60 0.97 -5.77
CA ILE A 81 2.92 0.73 -5.19
C ILE A 81 2.84 0.87 -3.67
N SER A 82 3.14 -0.20 -2.94
CA SER A 82 3.26 -0.18 -1.49
C SER A 82 4.67 0.20 -1.04
N PHE A 83 4.76 1.12 -0.07
CA PHE A 83 6.00 1.51 0.59
C PHE A 83 6.13 0.74 1.92
N PHE A 84 7.22 -0.02 2.08
CA PHE A 84 7.51 -0.79 3.27
C PHE A 84 8.77 -0.31 4.01
N LEU A 85 8.72 -0.42 5.34
CA LEU A 85 9.86 -0.41 6.24
C LEU A 85 10.08 -1.83 6.78
N GLU A 86 11.31 -2.32 6.68
CA GLU A 86 11.74 -3.52 7.37
C GLU A 86 12.81 -3.13 8.39
N ASN A 87 12.62 -3.51 9.66
CA ASN A 87 13.59 -3.26 10.71
C ASN A 87 13.75 -4.48 11.62
N VAL A 88 14.88 -4.55 12.31
CA VAL A 88 15.11 -5.61 13.31
C VAL A 88 14.75 -5.06 14.69
N GLN A 89 13.76 -5.66 15.32
CA GLN A 89 13.36 -5.37 16.70
C GLN A 89 13.41 -6.65 17.51
N ASN A 90 14.13 -6.63 18.64
CA ASN A 90 14.29 -7.78 19.53
C ASN A 90 14.79 -9.06 18.81
N GLY A 91 15.68 -8.89 17.82
CA GLY A 91 16.22 -10.00 17.03
C GLY A 91 15.29 -10.55 15.94
N ALA A 92 14.06 -10.05 15.84
CA ALA A 92 13.09 -10.43 14.81
C ALA A 92 12.99 -9.34 13.73
N VAL A 93 12.86 -9.77 12.47
CA VAL A 93 12.56 -8.88 11.35
C VAL A 93 11.08 -8.50 11.40
N GLN A 94 10.80 -7.22 11.57
CA GLN A 94 9.46 -6.65 11.49
C GLN A 94 9.31 -5.92 10.15
N LYS A 95 8.19 -6.18 9.47
CA LYS A 95 7.83 -5.53 8.21
C LYS A 95 6.55 -4.72 8.43
N GLU A 96 6.63 -3.44 8.12
CA GLU A 96 5.52 -2.49 8.27
C GLU A 96 5.23 -1.83 6.93
N LYS A 97 3.96 -1.82 6.51
CA LYS A 97 3.52 -1.02 5.36
C LYS A 97 3.33 0.42 5.83
N ILE A 98 4.11 1.33 5.27
CA ILE A 98 4.13 2.74 5.62
C ILE A 98 3.10 3.52 4.81
N ASP A 99 3.01 3.22 3.50
CA ASP A 99 2.10 3.93 2.61
C ASP A 99 1.76 3.10 1.36
N GLN A 100 0.83 3.59 0.54
CA GLN A 100 0.50 3.07 -0.78
C GLN A 100 0.18 4.21 -1.75
N TYR A 101 0.79 4.15 -2.93
CA TYR A 101 0.52 5.07 -4.03
C TYR A 101 -0.43 4.39 -4.99
N GLU A 102 -1.66 4.90 -5.03
CA GLU A 102 -2.75 4.42 -5.89
C GLU A 102 -2.63 4.98 -7.31
N GLU A 103 -3.51 4.51 -8.18
CA GLU A 103 -3.72 5.11 -9.50
C GLU A 103 -4.31 6.52 -9.37
N ASP A 104 -3.82 7.44 -10.22
CA ASP A 104 -4.37 8.78 -10.36
C ASP A 104 -4.22 9.25 -11.81
N GLY A 105 -5.23 8.96 -12.64
CA GLY A 105 -5.21 9.21 -14.08
C GLY A 105 -4.27 8.29 -14.89
N GLY A 106 -3.20 7.80 -14.28
CA GLY A 106 -2.22 6.86 -14.84
C GLY A 106 -1.61 5.95 -13.78
N CYS A 107 -0.57 5.21 -14.15
CA CYS A 107 0.08 4.28 -13.21
C CYS A 107 1.15 4.96 -12.35
N PRO A 108 1.15 4.73 -11.02
CA PRO A 108 2.15 5.31 -10.14
C PRO A 108 3.52 4.72 -10.44
N GLU A 109 4.54 5.54 -10.61
CA GLU A 109 5.95 5.15 -10.73
C GLU A 109 6.78 5.84 -9.64
N ILE A 110 7.63 5.09 -8.92
CA ILE A 110 8.60 5.71 -7.99
C ILE A 110 9.77 6.27 -8.80
N LYS A 111 9.68 7.56 -9.14
CA LYS A 111 10.69 8.25 -9.95
C LYS A 111 11.99 8.46 -9.21
N SER A 112 11.92 8.78 -7.91
CA SER A 112 13.12 8.96 -7.09
C SER A 112 12.84 8.73 -5.61
N VAL A 113 13.83 8.18 -4.91
CA VAL A 113 13.86 8.12 -3.45
C VAL A 113 15.13 8.79 -2.97
N PHE A 114 15.04 9.73 -2.04
CA PHE A 114 16.22 10.42 -1.52
C PHE A 114 16.06 10.82 -0.06
N PHE A 115 17.19 11.11 0.57
CA PHE A 115 17.26 11.50 1.97
C PHE A 115 17.75 12.93 2.09
N SER A 116 17.18 13.68 3.03
CA SER A 116 17.62 15.03 3.37
C SER A 116 17.41 15.32 4.86
N ILE A 117 18.03 16.39 5.33
CA ILE A 117 17.83 16.92 6.68
C ILE A 117 17.24 18.33 6.53
N ILE A 118 16.15 18.60 7.24
CA ILE A 118 15.48 19.90 7.28
C ILE A 118 15.29 20.28 8.75
N LYS A 119 15.76 21.46 9.18
CA LYS A 119 15.70 21.91 10.58
C LYS A 119 16.15 20.83 11.59
N ASN A 120 17.28 20.18 11.30
CA ASN A 120 17.85 19.06 12.05
C ASN A 120 17.01 17.77 12.11
N GLN A 121 15.86 17.71 11.44
CA GLN A 121 15.04 16.52 11.31
C GLN A 121 15.41 15.77 10.03
N LYS A 122 15.57 14.45 10.12
CA LYS A 122 15.87 13.57 8.99
C LYS A 122 14.59 13.18 8.25
N TYR A 123 14.66 13.13 6.93
CA TYR A 123 13.51 12.81 6.08
C TYR A 123 13.86 11.78 5.01
N ILE A 124 12.86 10.99 4.66
CA ILE A 124 12.80 10.16 3.45
C ILE A 124 11.84 10.86 2.50
N PHE A 125 12.30 11.15 1.29
CA PHE A 125 11.47 11.71 0.24
C PHE A 125 11.22 10.67 -0.83
N VAL A 126 9.96 10.59 -1.27
CA VAL A 126 9.52 9.69 -2.34
C VAL A 126 8.84 10.55 -3.39
N MET A 127 9.43 10.60 -4.58
CA MET A 127 8.83 11.26 -5.74
C MET A 127 8.11 10.21 -6.57
N VAL A 128 6.81 10.42 -6.72
CA VAL A 128 5.91 9.57 -7.51
C VAL A 128 5.48 10.33 -8.76
N VAL A 129 5.36 9.61 -9.86
CA VAL A 129 4.89 10.15 -11.13
C VAL A 129 3.73 9.28 -11.64
N TRP A 130 2.70 9.90 -12.19
CA TRP A 130 1.62 9.24 -12.93
C TRP A 130 1.60 9.74 -14.37
N ASP A 131 1.49 8.83 -15.34
CA ASP A 131 1.34 9.20 -16.74
C ASP A 131 -0.12 9.61 -17.03
N SER A 132 -0.38 10.90 -17.13
CA SER A 132 -1.71 11.41 -17.46
C SER A 132 -1.86 11.52 -18.97
N LYS A 133 -2.58 10.55 -19.56
CA LYS A 133 -2.93 10.53 -20.98
C LYS A 133 -4.45 10.51 -21.13
N HIS A 134 -5.03 11.67 -21.41
CA HIS A 134 -6.47 11.81 -21.69
C HIS A 134 -6.67 12.31 -23.12
N ALA A 135 -6.61 11.39 -24.08
CA ALA A 135 -6.71 11.70 -25.51
C ALA A 135 -8.00 12.47 -25.88
N GLY A 136 -9.13 12.17 -25.23
CA GLY A 136 -10.40 12.88 -25.46
C GLY A 136 -10.38 14.35 -25.01
N ALA A 137 -9.59 14.66 -23.97
CA ALA A 137 -9.41 16.00 -23.42
C ALA A 137 -8.21 16.75 -24.04
N GLY A 138 -7.33 16.05 -24.78
CA GLY A 138 -6.11 16.63 -25.33
C GLY A 138 -5.04 16.90 -24.27
N THR A 139 -5.04 16.12 -23.18
CA THR A 139 -4.07 16.24 -22.09
C THR A 139 -3.06 15.11 -22.18
N TYR A 140 -1.78 15.45 -22.25
CA TYR A 140 -0.67 14.52 -22.35
C TYR A 140 0.49 15.02 -21.49
N GLY A 141 0.80 14.30 -20.42
CA GLY A 141 1.92 14.66 -19.57
C GLY A 141 2.04 13.79 -18.33
N ASP A 142 2.89 14.24 -17.43
CA ASP A 142 3.21 13.56 -16.20
C ASP A 142 2.72 14.40 -15.01
N VAL A 143 2.04 13.79 -14.06
CA VAL A 143 1.75 14.41 -12.76
C VAL A 143 2.84 13.97 -11.79
N TYR A 144 3.54 14.92 -11.17
CA TYR A 144 4.55 14.67 -10.15
C TYR A 144 3.98 14.99 -8.77
N GLN A 145 4.31 14.17 -7.78
CA GLN A 145 4.08 14.45 -6.35
C GLN A 145 5.29 13.98 -5.53
N THR A 146 5.76 14.80 -4.60
CA THR A 146 6.80 14.40 -3.65
C THR A 146 6.21 14.28 -2.25
N TYR A 147 6.35 13.09 -1.67
CA TYR A 147 5.96 12.78 -0.30
C TYR A 147 7.17 12.84 0.63
N ALA A 148 6.99 13.45 1.80
CA ALA A 148 8.01 13.56 2.83
C ALA A 148 7.62 12.69 4.03
N TYR A 149 8.49 11.78 4.43
CA TYR A 149 8.28 10.93 5.60
C TYR A 149 9.34 11.19 6.65
N THR A 150 8.91 11.26 7.90
CA THR A 150 9.80 11.36 9.05
C THR A 150 9.22 10.63 10.25
N LYS A 151 10.01 10.51 11.32
CA LYS A 151 9.50 10.04 12.60
C LYS A 151 8.62 11.11 13.23
N ASN A 152 7.37 10.78 13.52
CA ASN A 152 6.52 11.61 14.36
C ASN A 152 6.96 11.56 15.83
N ASP A 153 6.23 12.25 16.70
CA ASP A 153 6.49 12.33 18.13
C ASP A 153 6.47 10.98 18.86
N LYS A 154 5.86 9.95 18.25
CA LYS A 154 5.84 8.57 18.76
C LYS A 154 6.98 7.71 18.22
N GLY A 155 7.89 8.29 17.43
CA GLY A 155 9.00 7.58 16.79
C GLY A 155 8.59 6.69 15.61
N ILE A 156 7.35 6.80 15.13
CA ILE A 156 6.79 6.02 14.02
C ILE A 156 7.04 6.79 12.73
N LEU A 157 7.46 6.08 11.67
CA LEU A 157 7.64 6.66 10.35
C LEU A 157 6.26 6.99 9.77
N SER A 158 6.04 8.26 9.46
CA SER A 158 4.75 8.74 8.97
C SER A 158 4.93 9.92 8.01
N LEU A 159 3.90 10.17 7.21
CA LEU A 159 3.86 11.29 6.28
C LEU A 159 3.87 12.63 7.04
N ASP A 160 4.78 13.51 6.67
CA ASP A 160 4.78 14.91 7.10
C ASP A 160 3.97 15.73 6.10
N LYS A 161 2.72 16.02 6.47
CA LYS A 161 1.79 16.79 5.62
C LYS A 161 2.24 18.22 5.36
N ASN A 162 2.97 18.85 6.28
CA ASN A 162 3.40 20.25 6.10
C ASN A 162 4.39 20.41 4.94
N ILE A 163 5.13 19.35 4.61
CA ILE A 163 6.02 19.33 3.46
C ILE A 163 5.33 18.64 2.28
N SER A 164 4.63 17.53 2.51
CA SER A 164 4.01 16.75 1.42
C SER A 164 2.88 17.50 0.71
N ASP A 165 2.20 18.41 1.40
CA ASP A 165 1.12 19.24 0.84
C ASP A 165 1.64 20.60 0.31
N ASP A 166 2.96 20.79 0.23
CA ASP A 166 3.55 21.96 -0.41
C ASP A 166 3.22 21.97 -1.91
N GLU A 167 2.47 22.98 -2.36
CA GLU A 167 2.04 23.15 -3.76
C GLU A 167 3.20 23.15 -4.77
N ASN A 168 4.43 23.46 -4.34
CA ASN A 168 5.59 23.44 -5.21
C ASN A 168 6.19 22.04 -5.36
N LEU A 169 5.80 21.08 -4.52
CA LEU A 169 6.29 19.70 -4.56
C LEU A 169 5.37 18.76 -5.33
N SER A 170 4.36 19.33 -5.98
CA SER A 170 3.51 18.64 -6.93
C SER A 170 3.27 19.50 -8.16
N GLY A 171 2.92 18.87 -9.28
CA GLY A 171 2.54 19.60 -10.48
C GLY A 171 2.53 18.76 -11.75
N PHE A 172 1.87 19.32 -12.75
CA PHE A 172 1.76 18.72 -14.07
C PHE A 172 2.90 19.19 -14.99
N ASN A 173 3.47 18.25 -15.73
CA ASN A 173 4.40 18.54 -16.81
C ASN A 173 3.90 17.95 -18.12
N GLY A 174 3.49 18.81 -19.03
CA GLY A 174 3.01 18.41 -20.35
C GLY A 174 1.95 19.35 -20.89
N ASP A 175 1.28 18.89 -21.92
CA ASP A 175 0.22 19.59 -22.63
C ASP A 175 -1.10 19.42 -21.88
N ASN A 176 -1.76 20.54 -21.54
CA ASN A 176 -3.09 20.55 -20.96
C ASN A 176 -4.08 21.29 -21.87
N ASN A 177 -5.13 20.59 -22.32
CA ASN A 177 -6.24 21.16 -23.09
C ASN A 177 -5.81 21.95 -24.36
N CYS A 178 -4.88 21.42 -25.16
CA CYS A 178 -4.38 22.08 -26.39
C CYS A 178 -5.38 22.13 -27.56
N LYS A 179 -6.69 22.00 -27.34
CA LYS A 179 -7.67 22.13 -28.43
C LYS A 179 -7.75 23.60 -28.85
N SER A 180 -7.12 23.93 -29.98
CA SER A 180 -7.13 25.26 -30.62
C SER A 180 -8.53 25.84 -30.82
N ASP A 181 -9.53 24.98 -30.94
CA ASP A 181 -10.90 25.37 -31.32
C ASP A 181 -11.71 25.92 -30.12
N LEU A 182 -11.15 25.87 -28.91
CA LEU A 182 -11.82 26.31 -27.66
C LEU A 182 -11.15 27.50 -26.98
N ASN A 183 -10.08 28.07 -27.54
CA ASN A 183 -9.37 29.23 -26.98
C ASN A 183 -9.55 30.46 -27.90
N PRO A 184 -10.67 31.22 -27.80
CA PRO A 184 -10.91 32.41 -28.62
C PRO A 184 -9.93 33.57 -28.33
N ASP A 185 -9.19 33.47 -27.22
CA ASP A 185 -8.31 34.53 -26.72
C ASP A 185 -6.86 34.41 -27.20
N GLY A 186 -6.54 33.36 -27.98
CA GLY A 186 -5.20 33.14 -28.53
C GLY A 186 -4.13 32.75 -27.51
N ASP A 187 -4.51 32.43 -26.27
CA ASP A 187 -3.58 31.93 -25.26
C ASP A 187 -3.02 30.57 -25.71
N THR A 188 -1.72 30.57 -26.00
CA THR A 188 -0.98 29.48 -26.63
C THR A 188 -0.16 28.68 -25.63
N ASP A 189 -0.17 29.05 -24.34
CA ASP A 189 0.64 28.38 -23.31
C ASP A 189 -0.12 27.25 -22.61
N CYS A 190 -0.48 26.26 -23.42
CA CYS A 190 -1.09 25.00 -23.00
C CYS A 190 -0.06 24.01 -22.45
N TYR A 191 1.24 24.35 -22.48
CA TYR A 191 2.28 23.51 -21.90
C TYR A 191 2.56 23.93 -20.46
N LYS A 192 2.32 23.04 -19.49
CA LYS A 192 2.77 23.25 -18.12
C LYS A 192 4.12 22.59 -17.92
N ASN A 193 5.04 23.34 -17.31
CA ASN A 193 6.38 22.84 -16.99
C ASN A 193 6.56 22.76 -15.48
N TYR A 194 6.35 21.57 -14.91
CA TYR A 194 6.67 21.34 -13.50
C TYR A 194 8.18 21.43 -13.26
N LYS A 195 8.59 22.23 -12.28
CA LYS A 195 10.00 22.62 -12.11
C LYS A 195 10.88 21.56 -11.45
N TYR A 196 10.35 20.77 -10.51
CA TYR A 196 11.17 19.95 -9.61
C TYR A 196 11.10 18.47 -9.95
N LYS A 197 11.67 18.10 -11.11
CA LYS A 197 11.61 16.73 -11.66
C LYS A 197 12.71 15.80 -11.14
N THR A 198 13.66 16.30 -10.36
CA THR A 198 14.80 15.52 -9.84
C THR A 198 15.00 15.71 -8.35
N ALA A 199 15.63 14.73 -7.71
CA ALA A 199 16.04 14.83 -6.31
C ALA A 199 16.94 16.04 -6.03
N ALA A 200 17.77 16.46 -6.99
CA ALA A 200 18.66 17.61 -6.82
C ALA A 200 17.86 18.92 -6.79
N ASP A 201 16.89 19.07 -7.69
CA ASP A 201 16.01 20.25 -7.75
C ASP A 201 15.17 20.38 -6.49
N ILE A 202 14.58 19.26 -6.04
CA ILE A 202 13.78 19.24 -4.81
C ILE A 202 14.66 19.55 -3.58
N LYS A 203 15.84 18.93 -3.45
CA LYS A 203 16.77 19.24 -2.34
C LYS A 203 17.15 20.72 -2.31
N LYS A 204 17.42 21.31 -3.47
CA LYS A 204 17.73 22.75 -3.57
C LYS A 204 16.56 23.60 -3.10
N TYR A 205 15.35 23.28 -3.54
CA TYR A 205 14.13 23.98 -3.11
C TYR A 205 13.87 23.87 -1.61
N LEU A 206 13.90 22.65 -1.07
CA LEU A 206 13.70 22.38 0.35
C LEU A 206 14.71 23.16 1.21
N LYS A 207 15.97 23.21 0.75
CA LYS A 207 17.01 24.01 1.40
C LYS A 207 16.72 25.50 1.37
N GLN A 208 16.07 26.03 0.34
CA GLN A 208 15.75 27.46 0.26
C GLN A 208 14.54 27.84 1.11
N LYS A 209 13.52 26.97 1.16
CA LYS A 209 12.26 27.26 1.86
C LYS A 209 12.29 26.93 3.35
N TYR A 210 12.98 25.87 3.74
CA TYR A 210 12.87 25.30 5.08
C TYR A 210 14.19 25.30 5.89
N HIS A 211 15.30 25.80 5.37
CA HIS A 211 16.48 26.07 6.21
C HIS A 211 16.32 27.35 7.04
#